data_AF-A0A6P3YFV9-F1
#
_entry.id   AF-A0A6P3YFV9-F1
#
_cell.length_a   1.000
_cell.length_b   1.000
_cell.length_c   1.000
_cell.angle_alpha   90.00
_cell.angle_beta   90.00
_cell.angle_gamma   90.00
#
_symmetry.space_group_name_H-M   'P 1'
#
loop_
_entity.id
_entity.type
_entity.pdbx_description
1 polymer ?
#
loop_
_entity_poly.entity_id
_entity_poly.type
_entity_poly.pdbx_seq_one_letter_code
_entity_poly.pdbx_strand_id
1 'polypeptide(L)'
;MKGELVESSKSFGNTMINPSEEFLEIFTSSYVFSRTPSELNKKQIRTMETKISKLFHKAINLGTTKFDDIVTLAHTYLNISRVYVSSDGKEKLYIARDSVLNCLSLLKDKELDRKSILLALNAYSLLGSIYNKQKKIEKAILIHDKAVELCLTFIRENYSNPADLKDFVNMSPTKLPHELQNTYIFILQSLIDLHACMGPKNNHYLITCSHMLLVAEFDTLSESEKALSWIRTAITLCNYFLMYNRFREARNHLSAAVFVKKVFIDKACKNVIRLSSEAYDLNEQNSIAFTLIATFRAKYGITLLRRSAERLLRLEKDEDSATDSVKSEFARNSKKQVSQKLLLFPKVEEEQSDSNMYLPITAEYISSYSDAKEIFAMVLKLLHDRRLYFSADKDMKTYMTVIHDICNAYKYMAFYEQDAYGRITLQNRRIEILSNAVRNVRRTDRNMLKHLRLQLAIVYSTLVDINIENIPFKAAPLYMRRRYDTINANIDELLAKGLMNLQKYMQCE
;
A
#
# COMPACT_ATOMS: atom_id res chain seq x y z
N MET A 1 5.55 -27.80 -39.60
CA MET A 1 4.51 -27.03 -40.32
C MET A 1 4.31 -25.73 -39.59
N LYS A 2 4.67 -24.62 -40.26
CA LYS A 2 4.48 -23.24 -39.79
C LYS A 2 2.98 -22.94 -39.71
N GLY A 3 2.54 -22.41 -38.58
CA GLY A 3 1.26 -21.74 -38.41
C GLY A 3 1.52 -20.36 -37.84
N GLU A 4 1.60 -19.38 -38.74
CA GLU A 4 1.70 -17.96 -38.42
C GLU A 4 0.44 -17.49 -37.69
N LEU A 5 0.59 -17.07 -36.43
CA LEU A 5 -0.34 -16.13 -35.81
C LEU A 5 0.22 -14.73 -36.07
N VAL A 6 -0.18 -14.18 -37.21
CA VAL A 6 -0.13 -12.76 -37.52
C VAL A 6 -1.07 -12.06 -36.53
N GLU A 7 -0.55 -11.64 -35.38
CA GLU A 7 -1.18 -10.57 -34.64
C GLU A 7 -0.88 -9.27 -35.35
N SER A 8 -1.90 -8.77 -36.03
CA SER A 8 -1.90 -7.51 -36.76
C SER A 8 -1.36 -6.39 -35.89
N SER A 9 -0.13 -5.96 -36.17
CA SER A 9 0.35 -4.64 -35.83
C SER A 9 -0.58 -3.63 -36.52
N LYS A 10 -1.64 -3.21 -35.82
CA LYS A 10 -2.40 -2.03 -36.21
C LYS A 10 -1.40 -0.88 -36.25
N SER A 11 -0.99 -0.53 -37.46
CA SER A 11 -0.14 0.60 -37.78
C SER A 11 -0.59 1.80 -36.95
N PHE A 12 0.32 2.35 -36.14
CA PHE A 12 0.10 3.59 -35.40
C PHE A 12 -0.25 4.69 -36.41
N GLY A 13 -1.55 5.00 -36.53
CA GLY A 13 -2.03 6.09 -37.38
C GLY A 13 -1.38 7.41 -36.99
N ASN A 14 -0.73 8.03 -37.97
CA ASN A 14 -0.10 9.34 -38.02
C ASN A 14 -0.10 10.19 -36.71
N THR A 15 0.86 9.90 -35.82
CA THR A 15 1.21 10.75 -34.65
C THR A 15 1.98 12.01 -35.02
N MET A 16 2.29 12.22 -36.30
CA MET A 16 3.06 13.38 -36.77
C MET A 16 2.21 14.66 -36.62
N ILE A 17 2.70 15.61 -35.83
CA ILE A 17 2.14 16.95 -35.68
C ILE A 17 2.79 17.82 -36.76
N ASN A 18 1.99 18.34 -37.69
CA ASN A 18 2.45 19.18 -38.79
C ASN A 18 1.89 20.60 -38.64
N PRO A 19 2.47 21.43 -37.77
CA PRO A 19 2.02 22.80 -37.59
C PRO A 19 2.39 23.67 -38.79
N SER A 20 1.63 24.75 -38.97
CA SER A 20 1.99 25.85 -39.85
C SER A 20 3.24 26.58 -39.35
N GLU A 21 3.95 27.22 -40.28
CA GLU A 21 5.25 27.86 -40.03
C GLU A 21 5.18 28.91 -38.90
N GLU A 22 4.10 29.69 -38.85
CA GLU A 22 3.86 30.71 -37.81
C GLU A 22 3.83 30.09 -36.39
N PHE A 23 3.19 28.93 -36.24
CA PHE A 23 3.09 28.23 -34.96
C PHE A 23 4.40 27.52 -34.60
N LEU A 24 5.09 26.97 -35.60
CA LEU A 24 6.38 26.31 -35.43
C LEU A 24 7.48 27.30 -34.98
N GLU A 25 7.53 28.51 -35.55
CA GLU A 25 8.48 29.57 -35.18
C GLU A 25 8.35 29.92 -33.69
N ILE A 26 7.12 30.10 -33.23
CA ILE A 26 6.83 30.47 -31.84
C ILE A 26 7.09 29.29 -30.89
N PHE A 27 6.72 28.07 -31.29
CA PHE A 27 7.04 26.88 -30.51
C PHE A 27 8.56 26.76 -30.31
N THR A 28 9.34 26.92 -31.38
CA THR A 28 10.81 26.86 -31.33
C THR A 28 11.37 27.93 -30.40
N SER A 29 10.86 29.17 -30.50
CA SER A 29 11.24 30.26 -29.59
C SER A 29 10.94 29.92 -28.12
N SER A 30 9.77 29.35 -27.84
CA SER A 30 9.38 28.94 -26.47
C SER A 30 10.20 27.74 -25.96
N TYR A 31 10.61 26.85 -26.86
CA TYR A 31 11.42 25.69 -26.51
C TYR A 31 12.82 26.13 -26.08
N VAL A 32 13.45 27.03 -26.84
CA VAL A 32 14.72 27.68 -26.45
C VAL A 32 14.55 28.37 -25.09
N PHE A 33 13.48 29.16 -24.93
CA PHE A 33 13.18 29.81 -23.65
C PHE A 33 13.09 28.83 -22.47
N SER A 34 12.53 27.64 -22.70
CA SER A 34 12.37 26.61 -21.66
C SER A 34 13.68 25.93 -21.24
N ARG A 35 14.67 25.87 -22.13
CA ARG A 35 15.96 25.20 -21.89
C ARG A 35 17.02 26.18 -21.40
N THR A 36 17.06 27.36 -22.01
CA THR A 36 18.11 28.37 -21.83
C THR A 36 17.48 29.76 -21.70
N PRO A 37 16.81 30.07 -20.56
CA PRO A 37 16.11 31.34 -20.38
C PRO A 37 17.00 32.59 -20.57
N SER A 38 18.31 32.47 -20.34
CA SER A 38 19.30 33.54 -20.50
C SER A 38 19.60 33.91 -21.95
N GLU A 39 19.29 33.04 -22.91
CA GLU A 39 19.55 33.29 -24.34
C GLU A 39 18.55 34.27 -24.94
N LEU A 40 17.38 34.44 -24.32
CA LEU A 40 16.36 35.38 -24.76
C LEU A 40 16.39 36.66 -23.92
N ASN A 41 16.53 37.80 -24.59
CA ASN A 41 16.41 39.08 -23.92
C ASN A 41 14.94 39.43 -23.63
N LYS A 42 14.71 40.37 -22.70
CA LYS A 42 13.36 40.79 -22.27
C LYS A 42 12.47 41.25 -23.43
N LYS A 43 13.04 41.84 -24.49
CA LYS A 43 12.30 42.32 -25.66
C LYS A 43 11.81 41.14 -26.52
N GLN A 44 12.65 40.12 -26.70
CA GLN A 44 12.28 38.89 -27.42
C GLN A 44 11.19 38.12 -26.67
N ILE A 45 11.28 38.01 -25.34
CA ILE A 45 10.23 37.37 -24.51
C ILE A 45 8.89 38.09 -24.68
N ARG A 46 8.85 39.43 -24.53
CA ARG A 46 7.61 40.21 -24.72
C ARG A 46 7.03 40.09 -26.13
N THR A 47 7.89 40.04 -27.15
CA THR A 47 7.47 39.87 -28.55
C THR A 47 6.82 38.51 -28.74
N MET A 48 7.44 37.45 -28.20
CA MET A 48 6.90 36.10 -28.21
C MET A 48 5.55 36.01 -27.47
N GLU A 49 5.45 36.54 -26.25
CA GLU A 49 4.19 36.57 -25.47
C GLU A 49 3.05 37.27 -26.21
N THR A 50 3.35 38.38 -26.89
CA THR A 50 2.37 39.14 -27.68
C THR A 50 1.90 38.34 -28.90
N LYS A 51 2.81 37.68 -29.63
CA LYS A 51 2.47 36.80 -30.75
C LYS A 51 1.58 35.63 -30.27
N ILE A 52 1.96 34.99 -29.17
CA ILE A 52 1.22 33.86 -28.58
C ILE A 52 -0.21 34.26 -28.21
N SER A 53 -0.38 35.42 -27.57
CA SER A 53 -1.69 35.92 -27.15
C SER A 53 -2.61 36.17 -28.35
N LYS A 54 -2.06 36.72 -29.45
CA LYS A 54 -2.81 36.89 -30.72
C LYS A 54 -3.25 35.56 -31.31
N LEU A 55 -2.35 34.57 -31.36
CA LEU A 55 -2.68 33.23 -31.88
C LEU A 55 -3.69 32.49 -31.02
N PHE A 56 -3.63 32.68 -29.70
CA PHE A 56 -4.62 32.12 -28.78
C PHE A 56 -6.02 32.68 -29.03
N HIS A 57 -6.15 34.01 -29.16
CA HIS A 57 -7.42 34.62 -29.53
C HIS A 57 -7.95 34.11 -30.87
N LYS A 58 -7.07 33.94 -31.87
CA LYS A 58 -7.44 33.34 -33.16
C LYS A 58 -7.94 31.90 -32.99
N ALA A 59 -7.24 31.08 -32.20
CA ALA A 59 -7.59 29.68 -32.00
C ALA A 59 -8.91 29.48 -31.25
N ILE A 60 -9.17 30.26 -30.19
CA ILE A 60 -10.37 30.10 -29.35
C ILE A 60 -11.60 30.77 -29.97
N ASN A 61 -11.47 31.97 -30.55
CA ASN A 61 -12.64 32.76 -30.94
C ASN A 61 -13.05 32.56 -32.41
N LEU A 62 -12.10 32.26 -33.31
CA LEU A 62 -12.40 32.13 -34.73
C LEU A 62 -12.64 30.67 -35.16
N GLY A 63 -12.17 29.69 -34.38
CA GLY A 63 -12.44 28.26 -34.60
C GLY A 63 -11.86 27.66 -35.89
N THR A 64 -11.14 28.43 -36.71
CA THR A 64 -10.58 28.00 -38.00
C THR A 64 -9.17 27.41 -37.91
N THR A 65 -8.60 27.31 -36.71
CA THR A 65 -7.21 26.88 -36.50
C THR A 65 -7.10 25.35 -36.60
N LYS A 66 -6.10 24.85 -37.33
CA LYS A 66 -5.89 23.41 -37.52
C LYS A 66 -5.56 22.75 -36.18
N PHE A 67 -5.93 21.49 -36.01
CA PHE A 67 -5.67 20.78 -34.75
C PHE A 67 -4.17 20.70 -34.41
N ASP A 68 -3.31 20.47 -35.40
CA ASP A 68 -1.85 20.44 -35.18
C ASP A 68 -1.34 21.81 -34.70
N ASP A 69 -1.87 22.92 -35.24
CA ASP A 69 -1.55 24.28 -34.76
C ASP A 69 -2.03 24.50 -33.32
N ILE A 70 -3.22 24.00 -32.96
CA ILE A 70 -3.76 24.06 -31.59
C ILE A 70 -2.85 23.30 -30.62
N VAL A 71 -2.46 22.07 -30.96
CA VAL A 71 -1.57 21.25 -30.12
C VAL A 71 -0.21 21.93 -29.96
N THR A 72 0.36 22.47 -31.04
CA THR A 72 1.63 23.21 -31.00
C THR A 72 1.53 24.47 -30.14
N LEU A 73 0.45 25.25 -30.25
CA LEU A 73 0.23 26.43 -29.41
C LEU A 73 0.06 26.06 -27.92
N ALA A 74 -0.67 24.99 -27.64
CA ALA A 74 -0.84 24.49 -26.27
C ALA A 74 0.52 24.05 -25.68
N HIS A 75 1.39 23.43 -26.49
CA HIS A 75 2.73 23.04 -26.07
C HIS A 75 3.60 24.28 -25.77
N THR A 76 3.50 25.33 -26.58
CA THR A 76 4.15 26.61 -26.33
C THR A 76 3.77 27.20 -24.96
N TYR A 77 2.48 27.19 -24.62
CA TYR A 77 2.02 27.63 -23.29
C TYR A 77 2.58 26.76 -22.15
N LEU A 78 2.69 25.45 -22.36
CA LEU A 78 3.30 24.55 -21.37
C LEU A 78 4.79 24.84 -21.16
N ASN A 79 5.55 25.10 -22.25
CA ASN A 79 6.96 25.48 -22.19
C ASN A 79 7.16 26.77 -21.39
N ILE A 80 6.32 27.78 -21.65
CA ILE A 80 6.30 29.04 -20.90
C ILE A 80 6.05 28.77 -19.42
N SER A 81 5.03 27.98 -19.09
CA SER A 81 4.73 27.66 -17.69
C SER A 81 5.91 27.01 -16.99
N ARG A 82 6.64 26.08 -17.64
CA ARG A 82 7.79 25.40 -17.02
C ARG A 82 8.88 26.38 -16.60
N VAL A 83 9.15 27.41 -17.41
CA VAL A 83 10.12 28.47 -17.06
C VAL A 83 9.70 29.21 -15.81
N TYR A 84 8.45 29.65 -15.77
CA TYR A 84 7.94 30.46 -14.66
C TYR A 84 7.76 29.65 -13.37
N VAL A 85 7.47 28.35 -13.43
CA VAL A 85 7.44 27.47 -12.24
C VAL A 85 8.82 27.27 -11.62
N SER A 86 9.88 27.24 -12.43
CA SER A 86 11.27 27.07 -11.98
C SER A 86 11.87 28.35 -11.40
N SER A 87 11.21 29.49 -11.60
CA SER A 87 11.69 30.77 -11.11
C SER A 87 11.13 31.12 -9.73
N ASP A 88 11.98 31.66 -8.84
CA ASP A 88 11.54 32.15 -7.54
C ASP A 88 10.69 33.42 -7.68
N GLY A 89 9.48 33.38 -7.12
CA GLY A 89 8.55 34.52 -7.07
C GLY A 89 7.07 34.13 -7.15
N LYS A 90 6.25 34.65 -6.21
CA LYS A 90 4.79 34.40 -6.19
C LYS A 90 4.09 34.87 -7.47
N GLU A 91 4.50 36.01 -8.03
CA GLU A 91 3.93 36.57 -9.26
C GLU A 91 4.14 35.65 -10.47
N LYS A 92 5.34 35.07 -10.57
CA LYS A 92 5.69 34.14 -11.66
C LYS A 92 4.88 32.84 -11.58
N LEU A 93 4.53 32.37 -10.38
CA LEU A 93 3.60 31.23 -10.22
C LEU A 93 2.19 31.53 -10.75
N TYR A 94 1.72 32.78 -10.75
CA TYR A 94 0.45 33.14 -11.38
C TYR A 94 0.54 33.10 -12.90
N ILE A 95 1.61 33.66 -13.48
CA ILE A 95 1.87 33.60 -14.94
C ILE A 95 1.95 32.14 -15.40
N ALA A 96 2.68 31.31 -14.65
CA ALA A 96 2.77 29.88 -14.91
C ALA A 96 1.38 29.23 -14.92
N ARG A 97 0.60 29.42 -13.84
CA ARG A 97 -0.75 28.87 -13.71
C ARG A 97 -1.63 29.28 -14.89
N ASP A 98 -1.65 30.56 -15.23
CA ASP A 98 -2.52 31.09 -16.28
C ASP A 98 -2.08 30.55 -17.66
N SER A 99 -0.78 30.36 -17.88
CA SER A 99 -0.26 29.68 -19.07
C SER A 99 -0.73 28.22 -19.16
N VAL A 100 -0.71 27.47 -18.05
CA VAL A 100 -1.25 26.09 -18.04
C VAL A 100 -2.75 26.07 -18.30
N LEU A 101 -3.51 27.00 -17.73
CA LEU A 101 -4.95 27.11 -17.98
C LEU A 101 -5.27 27.42 -19.45
N ASN A 102 -4.44 28.25 -20.11
CA ASN A 102 -4.54 28.48 -21.56
C ASN A 102 -4.19 27.24 -22.38
N CYS A 103 -3.19 26.47 -21.96
CA CYS A 103 -2.90 25.16 -22.58
C CYS A 103 -4.12 24.23 -22.48
N LEU A 104 -4.70 24.08 -21.29
CA LEU A 104 -5.87 23.22 -21.07
C LEU A 104 -7.12 23.71 -21.80
N SER A 105 -7.33 25.01 -21.95
CA SER A 105 -8.47 25.55 -22.69
C SER A 105 -8.38 25.30 -24.19
N LEU A 106 -7.17 25.33 -24.78
CA LEU A 106 -6.94 24.94 -26.17
C LEU A 106 -7.21 23.45 -26.42
N LEU A 107 -6.88 22.60 -25.44
CA LEU A 107 -7.05 21.15 -25.53
C LEU A 107 -8.43 20.66 -25.14
N LYS A 108 -9.31 21.56 -24.67
CA LYS A 108 -10.65 21.22 -24.22
C LYS A 108 -11.42 20.45 -25.31
N ASP A 109 -12.09 19.38 -24.89
CA ASP A 109 -12.86 18.45 -25.72
C ASP A 109 -12.00 17.63 -26.70
N LYS A 110 -10.68 17.74 -26.60
CA LYS A 110 -9.70 17.04 -27.42
C LYS A 110 -8.64 16.36 -26.57
N GLU A 111 -8.80 16.27 -25.24
CA GLU A 111 -7.76 15.77 -24.34
C GLU A 111 -7.46 14.27 -24.51
N LEU A 112 -8.43 13.49 -25.00
CA LEU A 112 -8.28 12.04 -25.22
C LEU A 112 -7.66 11.71 -26.59
N ASP A 113 -7.41 12.70 -27.44
CA ASP A 113 -6.77 12.46 -28.73
C ASP A 113 -5.29 12.02 -28.55
N ARG A 114 -4.83 11.13 -29.42
CA ARG A 114 -3.47 10.57 -29.34
C ARG A 114 -2.37 11.62 -29.48
N LYS A 115 -2.63 12.74 -30.17
CA LYS A 115 -1.67 13.86 -30.33
C LYS A 115 -1.64 14.78 -29.11
N SER A 116 -2.67 14.80 -28.28
CA SER A 116 -2.84 15.76 -27.19
C SER A 116 -2.79 15.14 -25.79
N ILE A 117 -3.06 13.85 -25.62
CA ILE A 117 -3.18 13.19 -24.31
C ILE A 117 -1.94 13.39 -23.42
N LEU A 118 -0.74 13.22 -23.97
CA LEU A 118 0.51 13.46 -23.24
C LEU A 118 0.63 14.92 -22.81
N LEU A 119 0.24 15.84 -23.68
CA LEU A 119 0.30 17.27 -23.40
C LEU A 119 -0.72 17.66 -22.31
N ALA A 120 -1.93 17.10 -22.36
CA ALA A 120 -2.96 17.30 -21.35
C ALA A 120 -2.53 16.77 -19.98
N LEU A 121 -1.98 15.54 -19.91
CA LEU A 121 -1.48 14.99 -18.65
C LEU A 121 -0.32 15.83 -18.07
N ASN A 122 0.61 16.27 -18.91
CA ASN A 122 1.69 17.15 -18.48
C ASN A 122 1.17 18.50 -17.97
N ALA A 123 0.15 19.06 -18.62
CA ALA A 123 -0.50 20.29 -18.17
C ALA A 123 -1.19 20.11 -16.82
N TYR A 124 -2.01 19.07 -16.63
CA TYR A 124 -2.63 18.80 -15.34
C TYR A 124 -1.60 18.53 -14.24
N SER A 125 -0.56 17.73 -14.52
CA SER A 125 0.54 17.47 -13.59
C SER A 125 1.24 18.77 -13.14
N LEU A 126 1.56 19.65 -14.09
CA LEU A 126 2.19 20.94 -13.77
C LEU A 126 1.24 21.85 -12.98
N LEU A 127 -0.05 21.90 -13.33
CA LEU A 127 -1.05 22.68 -12.59
C LEU A 127 -1.21 22.18 -11.15
N GLY A 128 -1.23 20.86 -10.95
CA GLY A 128 -1.27 20.23 -9.63
C GLY A 128 -0.04 20.60 -8.79
N SER A 129 1.15 20.55 -9.40
CA SER A 129 2.40 21.00 -8.77
C SER A 129 2.38 22.48 -8.40
N ILE A 130 1.83 23.36 -9.25
CA ILE A 130 1.65 24.78 -8.97
C ILE A 130 0.71 25.00 -7.78
N TYR A 131 -0.43 24.31 -7.74
CA TYR A 131 -1.34 24.40 -6.60
C TYR A 131 -0.72 23.89 -5.29
N ASN A 132 0.09 22.84 -5.36
CA ASN A 132 0.86 22.37 -4.22
C ASN A 132 1.86 23.43 -3.71
N LYS A 133 2.65 24.04 -4.61
CA LYS A 133 3.55 25.16 -4.27
C LYS A 133 2.79 26.36 -3.66
N GLN A 134 1.55 26.58 -4.08
CA GLN A 134 0.66 27.61 -3.51
C GLN A 134 -0.01 27.19 -2.19
N LYS A 135 0.32 26.01 -1.64
CA LYS A 135 -0.29 25.41 -0.44
C LYS A 135 -1.82 25.19 -0.57
N LYS A 136 -2.32 25.02 -1.80
CA LYS A 136 -3.72 24.73 -2.11
C LYS A 136 -3.89 23.22 -2.34
N ILE A 137 -3.74 22.45 -1.27
CA ILE A 137 -3.66 20.97 -1.32
C ILE A 137 -4.92 20.35 -1.91
N GLU A 138 -6.12 20.79 -1.53
CA GLU A 138 -7.36 20.20 -2.09
C GLU A 138 -7.48 20.43 -3.60
N LYS A 139 -7.04 21.60 -4.09
CA LYS A 139 -7.02 21.89 -5.53
C LYS A 139 -5.97 21.06 -6.26
N ALA A 140 -4.81 20.85 -5.65
CA ALA A 140 -3.77 20.00 -6.21
C ALA A 140 -4.28 18.56 -6.38
N ILE A 141 -4.95 18.01 -5.36
CA ILE A 141 -5.55 16.67 -5.43
C ILE A 141 -6.59 16.60 -6.56
N LEU A 142 -7.57 17.51 -6.57
CA LEU A 142 -8.62 17.53 -7.59
C LEU A 142 -8.07 17.54 -9.03
N ILE A 143 -6.99 18.30 -9.26
CA ILE A 143 -6.36 18.38 -10.58
C ILE A 143 -5.65 17.08 -10.95
N HIS A 144 -4.91 16.46 -10.03
CA HIS A 144 -4.26 15.18 -10.32
C HIS A 144 -5.30 14.05 -10.47
N ASP A 145 -6.39 14.05 -9.70
CA ASP A 145 -7.50 13.10 -9.85
C ASP A 145 -8.07 13.16 -11.27
N LYS A 146 -8.31 14.37 -11.78
CA LYS A 146 -8.76 14.58 -13.16
C LYS A 146 -7.77 14.02 -14.18
N ALA A 147 -6.46 14.15 -13.92
CA ALA A 147 -5.43 13.61 -14.80
C ALA A 147 -5.41 12.07 -14.80
N VAL A 148 -5.59 11.45 -13.62
CA VAL A 148 -5.71 9.99 -13.49
C VAL A 148 -6.94 9.49 -14.25
N GLU A 149 -8.09 10.14 -14.06
CA GLU A 149 -9.34 9.80 -14.76
C GLU A 149 -9.20 9.92 -16.29
N LEU A 150 -8.52 10.98 -16.77
CA LEU A 150 -8.25 11.18 -18.18
C LEU A 150 -7.37 10.06 -18.75
N CYS A 151 -6.29 9.69 -18.04
CA CYS A 151 -5.39 8.60 -18.45
C CYS A 151 -6.14 7.26 -18.54
N LEU A 152 -6.93 6.93 -17.52
CA LEU A 152 -7.69 5.67 -17.47
C LEU A 152 -8.78 5.62 -18.56
N THR A 153 -9.43 6.76 -18.83
CA THR A 153 -10.38 6.87 -19.95
C THR A 153 -9.70 6.64 -21.30
N PHE A 154 -8.53 7.22 -21.51
CA PHE A 154 -7.75 7.01 -22.73
C PHE A 154 -7.34 5.55 -22.92
N ILE A 155 -6.87 4.87 -21.86
CA ILE A 155 -6.51 3.44 -21.90
C ILE A 155 -7.71 2.60 -22.27
N ARG A 156 -8.88 2.89 -21.67
CA ARG A 156 -10.13 2.19 -21.95
C ARG A 156 -10.54 2.29 -23.41
N GLU A 157 -10.49 3.48 -23.99
CA GLU A 157 -10.95 3.69 -25.37
C GLU A 157 -9.99 3.13 -26.42
N ASN A 158 -8.70 2.99 -26.11
CA ASN A 158 -7.68 2.63 -27.09
C ASN A 158 -7.09 1.21 -26.93
N TYR A 159 -7.08 0.65 -25.72
CA TYR A 159 -6.28 -0.54 -25.41
C TYR A 159 -7.04 -1.65 -24.66
N SER A 160 -8.30 -1.41 -24.27
CA SER A 160 -9.12 -2.43 -23.62
C SER A 160 -10.45 -2.57 -24.33
N ASN A 161 -10.85 -3.81 -24.63
CA ASN A 161 -12.16 -4.08 -25.21
C ASN A 161 -13.21 -3.66 -24.16
N PRO A 162 -14.25 -2.89 -24.52
CA PRO A 162 -15.21 -2.35 -23.55
C PRO A 162 -16.12 -3.49 -23.06
N ALA A 163 -15.66 -4.24 -22.07
CA ALA A 163 -16.47 -5.18 -21.31
C ALA A 163 -16.43 -4.75 -19.84
N ASP A 164 -17.52 -4.10 -19.41
CA ASP A 164 -17.88 -3.76 -18.02
C ASP A 164 -16.99 -2.70 -17.31
N LEU A 165 -17.67 -1.70 -16.72
CA LEU A 165 -17.09 -0.62 -15.90
C LEU A 165 -16.33 -1.15 -14.67
N LYS A 166 -16.58 -2.41 -14.33
CA LYS A 166 -15.89 -3.12 -13.24
C LYS A 166 -14.38 -3.21 -13.49
N ASP A 167 -13.85 -3.19 -14.71
CA ASP A 167 -12.41 -3.44 -14.96
C ASP A 167 -11.44 -2.28 -14.67
N PHE A 168 -11.96 -1.12 -14.25
CA PHE A 168 -11.20 0.11 -14.06
C PHE A 168 -9.96 -0.03 -13.18
N VAL A 169 -10.03 -0.80 -12.08
CA VAL A 169 -8.92 -0.87 -11.12
C VAL A 169 -7.88 -1.95 -11.45
N ASN A 170 -8.23 -2.90 -12.32
CA ASN A 170 -7.31 -3.94 -12.79
C ASN A 170 -6.73 -3.62 -14.18
N MET A 171 -7.04 -2.43 -14.69
CA MET A 171 -6.59 -1.98 -16.01
C MET A 171 -5.10 -1.66 -15.94
N SER A 172 -4.29 -2.38 -16.70
CA SER A 172 -2.84 -2.19 -16.71
C SER A 172 -2.45 -0.99 -17.58
N PRO A 173 -1.89 0.10 -17.02
CA PRO A 173 -1.37 1.23 -17.78
C PRO A 173 -0.03 0.91 -18.46
N THR A 174 0.45 -0.34 -18.37
CA THR A 174 1.74 -0.75 -18.93
C THR A 174 1.79 -0.83 -20.46
N LYS A 175 0.63 -0.72 -21.12
CA LYS A 175 0.53 -0.63 -22.60
C LYS A 175 0.68 0.81 -23.12
N LEU A 176 0.87 1.79 -22.24
CA LEU A 176 1.06 3.17 -22.64
C LEU A 176 2.44 3.37 -23.30
N PRO A 177 2.57 4.33 -24.23
CA PRO A 177 3.87 4.85 -24.64
C PRO A 177 4.68 5.31 -23.41
N HIS A 178 6.00 5.10 -23.45
CA HIS A 178 6.90 5.33 -22.32
C HIS A 178 6.77 6.74 -21.71
N GLU A 179 6.66 7.79 -22.53
CA GLU A 179 6.49 9.17 -22.05
C GLU A 179 5.18 9.36 -21.27
N LEU A 180 4.11 8.72 -21.74
CA LEU A 180 2.79 8.81 -21.11
C LEU A 180 2.76 8.03 -19.78
N GLN A 181 3.41 6.87 -19.75
CA GLN A 181 3.59 6.08 -18.54
C GLN A 181 4.37 6.85 -17.47
N ASN A 182 5.48 7.50 -17.85
CA ASN A 182 6.28 8.29 -16.92
C ASN A 182 5.50 9.47 -16.32
N THR A 183 4.74 10.19 -17.15
CA THR A 183 3.87 11.28 -16.66
C THR A 183 2.79 10.74 -15.72
N TYR A 184 2.19 9.58 -16.04
CA TYR A 184 1.18 8.95 -15.20
C TYR A 184 1.73 8.50 -13.83
N ILE A 185 2.91 7.86 -13.82
CA ILE A 185 3.62 7.47 -12.59
C ILE A 185 3.89 8.72 -11.73
N PHE A 186 4.39 9.80 -12.33
CA PHE A 186 4.64 11.06 -11.61
C PHE A 186 3.36 11.64 -10.97
N ILE A 187 2.24 11.61 -11.70
CA ILE A 187 0.93 12.06 -11.19
C ILE A 187 0.50 11.22 -9.98
N LEU A 188 0.63 9.89 -10.05
CA LEU A 188 0.27 9.00 -8.96
C LEU A 188 1.16 9.20 -7.72
N GLN A 189 2.48 9.35 -7.90
CA GLN A 189 3.41 9.66 -6.81
C GLN A 189 3.03 11.00 -6.14
N SER A 190 2.76 12.03 -6.93
CA SER A 190 2.32 13.34 -6.44
C SER A 190 1.02 13.25 -5.62
N LEU A 191 0.06 12.45 -6.06
CA LEU A 191 -1.18 12.20 -5.31
C LEU A 191 -0.93 11.52 -3.98
N ILE A 192 -0.11 10.47 -3.97
CA ILE A 192 0.25 9.74 -2.74
C ILE A 192 0.86 10.69 -1.71
N ASP A 193 1.79 11.55 -2.14
CA ASP A 193 2.43 12.54 -1.28
C ASP A 193 1.44 13.57 -0.74
N LEU A 194 0.57 14.11 -1.61
CA LEU A 194 -0.46 15.08 -1.22
C LEU A 194 -1.44 14.47 -0.20
N HIS A 195 -1.85 13.22 -0.39
CA HIS A 195 -2.73 12.52 0.54
C HIS A 195 -2.04 12.18 1.85
N ALA A 196 -0.74 11.86 1.85
CA ALA A 196 0.03 11.65 3.07
C ALA A 196 0.07 12.93 3.93
N CYS A 197 0.16 14.11 3.32
CA CYS A 197 0.13 15.40 4.03
C CYS A 197 -1.23 15.73 4.67
N MET A 198 -2.34 15.18 4.16
CA MET A 198 -3.71 15.46 4.64
C MET A 198 -4.10 14.62 5.88
N GLY A 199 -3.24 13.68 6.30
CA GLY A 199 -3.50 12.76 7.40
C GLY A 199 -4.44 11.59 7.03
N PRO A 200 -4.81 10.73 8.00
CA PRO A 200 -5.49 9.44 7.77
C PRO A 200 -6.95 9.54 7.30
N LYS A 201 -7.40 10.69 6.78
CA LYS A 201 -8.79 10.94 6.40
C LYS A 201 -9.23 10.18 5.15
N ASN A 202 -8.30 9.81 4.24
CA ASN A 202 -8.61 9.24 2.92
C ASN A 202 -7.79 7.98 2.59
N ASN A 203 -7.75 6.99 3.49
CA ASN A 203 -6.98 5.76 3.28
C ASN A 203 -7.41 4.98 2.00
N HIS A 204 -8.68 5.02 1.60
CA HIS A 204 -9.12 4.29 0.40
C HIS A 204 -8.51 4.81 -0.90
N TYR A 205 -8.44 6.14 -1.05
CA TYR A 205 -7.87 6.75 -2.24
C TYR A 205 -6.37 6.50 -2.31
N LEU A 206 -5.67 6.70 -1.18
CA LEU A 206 -4.25 6.35 -1.04
C LEU A 206 -3.97 4.89 -1.44
N ILE A 207 -4.75 3.95 -0.92
CA ILE A 207 -4.62 2.52 -1.26
C ILE A 207 -4.80 2.30 -2.77
N THR A 208 -5.78 2.95 -3.39
CA THR A 208 -6.09 2.79 -4.82
C THR A 208 -4.96 3.37 -5.68
N CYS A 209 -4.50 4.59 -5.41
CA CYS A 209 -3.39 5.21 -6.14
C CYS A 209 -2.08 4.46 -5.97
N SER A 210 -1.76 4.02 -4.75
CA SER A 210 -0.57 3.20 -4.51
C SER A 210 -0.65 1.85 -5.24
N HIS A 211 -1.83 1.23 -5.32
CA HIS A 211 -2.00 0.02 -6.12
C HIS A 211 -1.78 0.30 -7.62
N MET A 212 -2.41 1.34 -8.17
CA MET A 212 -2.21 1.74 -9.57
C MET A 212 -0.75 2.06 -9.89
N LEU A 213 -0.03 2.68 -8.94
CA LEU A 213 1.39 2.97 -9.06
C LEU A 213 2.19 1.68 -9.19
N LEU A 214 1.94 0.69 -8.31
CA LEU A 214 2.63 -0.59 -8.37
C LEU A 214 2.38 -1.32 -9.68
N VAL A 215 1.15 -1.28 -10.19
CA VAL A 215 0.81 -1.89 -11.49
C VAL A 215 1.55 -1.17 -12.62
N ALA A 216 1.60 0.17 -12.59
CA ALA A 216 2.30 0.97 -13.60
C ALA A 216 3.82 0.75 -13.59
N GLU A 217 4.42 0.60 -12.41
CA GLU A 217 5.86 0.42 -12.24
C GLU A 217 6.31 -1.01 -12.55
N PHE A 218 5.43 -2.01 -12.43
CA PHE A 218 5.78 -3.44 -12.49
C PHE A 218 6.55 -3.83 -13.75
N ASP A 219 6.08 -3.41 -14.94
CA ASP A 219 6.72 -3.75 -16.22
C ASP A 219 7.99 -2.92 -16.50
N THR A 220 8.23 -1.85 -15.73
CA THR A 220 9.43 -1.00 -15.81
C THR A 220 10.54 -1.41 -14.83
N LEU A 221 10.29 -2.44 -14.01
CA LEU A 221 11.26 -2.94 -13.05
C LEU A 221 12.46 -3.54 -13.80
N SER A 222 13.61 -2.89 -13.68
CA SER A 222 14.89 -3.34 -14.27
C SER A 222 15.97 -3.60 -13.22
N GLU A 223 15.89 -2.94 -12.07
CA GLU A 223 16.96 -2.84 -11.08
C GLU A 223 16.49 -3.31 -9.69
N SER A 224 17.43 -3.82 -8.89
CA SER A 224 17.15 -4.35 -7.55
C SER A 224 16.70 -3.27 -6.56
N GLU A 225 17.22 -2.05 -6.68
CA GLU A 225 16.84 -0.91 -5.83
C GLU A 225 15.37 -0.51 -6.05
N LYS A 226 14.96 -0.38 -7.32
CA LYS A 226 13.56 -0.14 -7.71
C LYS A 226 12.67 -1.29 -7.24
N ALA A 227 13.12 -2.53 -7.37
CA ALA A 227 12.41 -3.70 -6.86
C ALA A 227 12.22 -3.67 -5.34
N LEU A 228 13.23 -3.24 -4.57
CA LEU A 228 13.10 -3.09 -3.12
C LEU A 228 12.11 -2.00 -2.73
N SER A 229 12.13 -0.85 -3.42
CA SER A 229 11.14 0.22 -3.22
C SER A 229 9.72 -0.28 -3.51
N TRP A 230 9.54 -0.99 -4.63
CA TRP A 230 8.28 -1.61 -5.02
C TRP A 230 7.78 -2.58 -3.94
N ILE A 231 8.65 -3.45 -3.42
CA ILE A 231 8.33 -4.38 -2.32
C ILE A 231 7.86 -3.62 -1.08
N ARG A 232 8.52 -2.53 -0.69
CA ARG A 232 8.11 -1.73 0.48
C ARG A 232 6.70 -1.17 0.32
N THR A 233 6.37 -0.67 -0.87
CA THR A 233 5.03 -0.14 -1.17
C THR A 233 3.97 -1.25 -1.18
N ALA A 234 4.25 -2.41 -1.81
CA ALA A 234 3.35 -3.57 -1.81
C ALA A 234 3.07 -4.09 -0.39
N ILE A 235 4.11 -4.15 0.45
CA ILE A 235 4.01 -4.53 1.86
C ILE A 235 3.21 -3.50 2.68
N THR A 236 3.38 -2.21 2.39
CA THR A 236 2.59 -1.14 3.02
C THR A 236 1.10 -1.30 2.69
N LEU A 237 0.76 -1.62 1.44
CA LEU A 237 -0.62 -1.92 1.05
C LEU A 237 -1.15 -3.19 1.71
N CYS A 238 -0.34 -4.25 1.78
CA CYS A 238 -0.70 -5.45 2.54
C CYS A 238 -1.11 -5.12 3.98
N ASN A 239 -0.38 -4.23 4.66
CA ASN A 239 -0.75 -3.75 6.00
C ASN A 239 -2.12 -3.08 6.02
N TYR A 240 -2.37 -2.16 5.06
CA TYR A 240 -3.66 -1.49 4.96
C TYR A 240 -4.80 -2.48 4.73
N PHE A 241 -4.64 -3.44 3.82
CA PHE A 241 -5.64 -4.47 3.58
C PHE A 241 -5.91 -5.32 4.82
N LEU A 242 -4.87 -5.69 5.59
CA LEU A 242 -5.04 -6.39 6.86
C LEU A 242 -5.83 -5.58 7.89
N MET A 243 -5.59 -4.26 8.00
CA MET A 243 -6.36 -3.37 8.89
C MET A 243 -7.85 -3.36 8.55
N TYR A 244 -8.20 -3.51 7.28
CA TYR A 244 -9.57 -3.57 6.78
C TYR A 244 -10.11 -4.99 6.59
N ASN A 245 -9.40 -6.02 7.05
CA ASN A 245 -9.76 -7.44 6.90
C ASN A 245 -9.95 -7.90 5.43
N ARG A 246 -9.29 -7.22 4.48
CA ARG A 246 -9.26 -7.54 3.04
C ARG A 246 -8.18 -8.60 2.75
N PHE A 247 -8.39 -9.81 3.27
CA PHE A 247 -7.38 -10.88 3.29
C PHE A 247 -6.93 -11.36 1.91
N ARG A 248 -7.82 -11.33 0.92
CA ARG A 248 -7.50 -11.73 -0.46
C ARG A 248 -6.52 -10.76 -1.11
N GLU A 249 -6.76 -9.46 -1.00
CA GLU A 249 -5.86 -8.42 -1.50
C GLU A 249 -4.54 -8.40 -0.73
N ALA A 250 -4.59 -8.51 0.60
CA ALA A 250 -3.39 -8.60 1.43
C ALA A 250 -2.50 -9.79 0.99
N ARG A 251 -3.10 -10.96 0.76
CA ARG A 251 -2.39 -12.15 0.29
C ARG A 251 -1.78 -11.92 -1.08
N ASN A 252 -2.56 -11.40 -2.03
CA ASN A 252 -2.10 -11.16 -3.40
C ASN A 252 -0.92 -10.15 -3.43
N HIS A 253 -0.95 -9.07 -2.65
CA HIS A 253 0.16 -8.11 -2.55
C HIS A 253 1.41 -8.73 -1.90
N LEU A 254 1.22 -9.56 -0.88
CA LEU A 254 2.32 -10.27 -0.23
C LEU A 254 2.96 -11.30 -1.18
N SER A 255 2.13 -12.00 -1.95
CA SER A 255 2.56 -12.87 -3.06
C SER A 255 3.35 -12.09 -4.10
N ALA A 256 2.86 -10.93 -4.54
CA ALA A 256 3.55 -10.10 -5.53
C ALA A 256 4.91 -9.62 -5.02
N ALA A 257 5.01 -9.20 -3.76
CA ALA A 257 6.29 -8.83 -3.14
C ALA A 257 7.30 -9.99 -3.13
N VAL A 258 6.85 -11.22 -2.86
CA VAL A 258 7.70 -12.42 -2.90
C VAL A 258 8.19 -12.71 -4.32
N PHE A 259 7.30 -12.57 -5.30
CA PHE A 259 7.64 -12.74 -6.71
C PHE A 259 8.71 -11.74 -7.15
N VAL A 260 8.49 -10.44 -6.89
CA VAL A 260 9.42 -9.37 -7.26
C VAL A 260 10.79 -9.59 -6.60
N LYS A 261 10.82 -9.97 -5.32
CA LYS A 261 12.08 -10.33 -4.65
C LYS A 261 12.81 -11.47 -5.37
N LYS A 262 12.11 -12.55 -5.69
CA LYS A 262 12.70 -13.72 -6.37
C LYS A 262 13.27 -13.35 -7.74
N VAL A 263 12.53 -12.59 -8.54
CA VAL A 263 12.89 -12.28 -9.93
C VAL A 263 14.00 -11.24 -10.02
N PHE A 264 13.95 -10.18 -9.21
CA PHE A 264 14.83 -9.03 -9.37
C PHE A 264 15.96 -8.95 -8.35
N ILE A 265 15.75 -9.45 -7.12
CA ILE A 265 16.76 -9.37 -6.06
C ILE A 265 17.54 -10.69 -5.98
N ASP A 266 16.86 -11.83 -5.81
CA ASP A 266 17.53 -13.13 -5.63
C ASP A 266 18.32 -13.53 -6.88
N LYS A 267 17.77 -13.26 -8.07
CA LYS A 267 18.46 -13.49 -9.35
C LYS A 267 19.70 -12.60 -9.47
N ALA A 268 19.61 -11.33 -9.07
CA ALA A 268 20.75 -10.43 -9.12
C ALA A 268 21.84 -10.87 -8.11
N CYS A 269 21.47 -11.29 -6.89
CA CYS A 269 22.43 -11.79 -5.89
C CYS A 269 23.21 -13.02 -6.37
N LYS A 270 22.62 -13.88 -7.20
CA LYS A 270 23.30 -15.05 -7.77
C LYS A 270 24.34 -14.69 -8.83
N ASN A 271 24.17 -13.55 -9.50
CA ASN A 271 24.99 -13.14 -10.64
C ASN A 271 26.17 -12.25 -10.24
N VAL A 272 26.19 -11.71 -9.01
CA VAL A 272 27.24 -10.80 -8.54
C VAL A 272 28.42 -11.56 -7.92
N ILE A 273 29.64 -11.09 -8.20
CA ILE A 273 30.87 -11.61 -7.61
C ILE A 273 30.91 -11.24 -6.12
N ARG A 274 31.02 -12.26 -5.24
CA ARG A 274 30.88 -12.20 -3.77
C ARG A 274 31.71 -11.16 -3.00
N LEU A 275 32.74 -10.56 -3.59
CA LEU A 275 33.69 -9.64 -2.91
C LEU A 275 33.63 -8.20 -3.43
N SER A 276 32.65 -7.84 -4.25
CA SER A 276 32.45 -6.47 -4.72
C SER A 276 31.64 -5.64 -3.72
N SER A 277 31.78 -4.30 -3.75
CA SER A 277 30.89 -3.40 -3.01
C SER A 277 29.42 -3.57 -3.43
N GLU A 278 29.18 -3.82 -4.71
CA GLU A 278 27.85 -4.14 -5.26
C GLU A 278 27.25 -5.41 -4.62
N ALA A 279 28.06 -6.40 -4.27
CA ALA A 279 27.59 -7.60 -3.58
C ALA A 279 27.08 -7.30 -2.16
N TYR A 280 27.72 -6.35 -1.47
CA TYR A 280 27.31 -5.93 -0.13
C TYR A 280 25.95 -5.26 -0.19
N ASP A 281 25.78 -4.27 -1.06
CA ASP A 281 24.52 -3.53 -1.21
C ASP A 281 23.37 -4.45 -1.62
N LEU A 282 23.58 -5.36 -2.56
CA LEU A 282 22.56 -6.34 -2.95
C LEU A 282 22.20 -7.30 -1.81
N ASN A 283 23.18 -7.74 -1.04
CA ASN A 283 22.93 -8.64 0.09
C ASN A 283 22.16 -7.92 1.21
N GLU A 284 22.44 -6.63 1.43
CA GLU A 284 21.65 -5.79 2.31
C GLU A 284 20.21 -5.64 1.80
N GLN A 285 20.01 -5.32 0.51
CA GLN A 285 18.68 -5.23 -0.10
C GLN A 285 17.90 -6.55 0.02
N ASN A 286 18.56 -7.68 -0.22
CA ASN A 286 17.98 -9.02 -0.06
C ASN A 286 17.57 -9.29 1.39
N SER A 287 18.44 -8.95 2.35
CA SER A 287 18.17 -9.08 3.78
C SER A 287 16.97 -8.24 4.21
N ILE A 288 16.91 -6.98 3.76
CA ILE A 288 15.78 -6.08 4.03
C ILE A 288 14.49 -6.64 3.43
N ALA A 289 14.49 -7.06 2.16
CA ALA A 289 13.31 -7.61 1.49
C ALA A 289 12.81 -8.89 2.18
N PHE A 290 13.72 -9.81 2.50
CA PHE A 290 13.42 -11.04 3.24
C PHE A 290 12.78 -10.72 4.60
N THR A 291 13.40 -9.80 5.33
CA THR A 291 12.93 -9.32 6.62
C THR A 291 11.51 -8.76 6.47
N LEU A 292 11.27 -7.78 5.58
CA LEU A 292 9.94 -7.19 5.37
C LEU A 292 8.87 -8.24 5.08
N ILE A 293 9.11 -9.14 4.12
CA ILE A 293 8.16 -10.19 3.74
C ILE A 293 7.86 -11.12 4.93
N ALA A 294 8.90 -11.56 5.66
CA ALA A 294 8.72 -12.43 6.82
C ALA A 294 7.91 -11.74 7.94
N THR A 295 8.16 -10.45 8.22
CA THR A 295 7.36 -9.67 9.21
C THR A 295 5.88 -9.73 8.84
N PHE A 296 5.58 -9.41 7.59
CA PHE A 296 4.19 -9.23 7.17
C PHE A 296 3.46 -10.54 6.94
N ARG A 297 4.17 -11.63 6.62
CA ARG A 297 3.61 -12.99 6.71
C ARG A 297 3.21 -13.37 8.12
N ALA A 298 4.06 -13.11 9.11
CA ALA A 298 3.72 -13.37 10.51
C ALA A 298 2.51 -12.53 10.96
N LYS A 299 2.50 -11.23 10.64
CA LYS A 299 1.36 -10.33 10.91
C LYS A 299 0.07 -10.79 10.22
N TYR A 300 0.16 -11.24 8.98
CA TYR A 300 -0.97 -11.79 8.24
C TYR A 300 -1.56 -12.98 9.00
N GLY A 301 -0.73 -13.98 9.34
CA GLY A 301 -1.18 -15.18 10.06
C GLY A 301 -1.79 -14.86 11.42
N ILE A 302 -1.17 -13.97 12.20
CA ILE A 302 -1.72 -13.53 13.51
C ILE A 302 -3.05 -12.81 13.34
N THR A 303 -3.16 -11.93 12.34
CA THR A 303 -4.41 -11.19 12.07
C THR A 303 -5.50 -12.14 11.61
N LEU A 304 -5.17 -13.13 10.79
CA LEU A 304 -6.12 -14.13 10.33
C LEU A 304 -6.62 -15.01 11.49
N LEU A 305 -5.71 -15.51 12.35
CA LEU A 305 -6.06 -16.24 13.57
C LEU A 305 -7.00 -15.42 14.47
N ARG A 306 -6.65 -14.16 14.71
CA ARG A 306 -7.44 -13.23 15.52
C ARG A 306 -8.84 -13.02 14.96
N ARG A 307 -8.94 -12.60 13.70
CA ARG A 307 -10.22 -12.19 13.11
C ARG A 307 -11.14 -13.37 12.88
N SER A 308 -10.57 -14.55 12.61
CA SER A 308 -11.33 -15.80 12.52
C SER A 308 -11.89 -16.20 13.90
N ALA A 309 -11.09 -16.11 14.97
CA ALA A 309 -11.56 -16.38 16.33
C ALA A 309 -12.63 -15.36 16.79
N GLU A 310 -12.43 -14.07 16.53
CA GLU A 310 -13.42 -13.02 16.82
C GLU A 310 -14.74 -13.26 16.07
N ARG A 311 -14.70 -13.83 14.85
CA ARG A 311 -15.88 -14.17 14.08
C ARG A 311 -16.61 -15.39 14.67
N LEU A 312 -15.89 -16.44 15.05
CA LEU A 312 -16.47 -17.63 15.67
C LEU A 312 -17.21 -17.27 16.97
N LEU A 313 -16.59 -16.46 17.83
CA LEU A 313 -17.22 -16.01 19.09
C LEU A 313 -18.48 -15.16 18.91
N ARG A 314 -18.64 -14.46 17.77
CA ARG A 314 -19.88 -13.74 17.46
C ARG A 314 -20.98 -14.70 17.02
N LEU A 315 -20.62 -15.64 16.15
CA LEU A 315 -21.56 -16.66 15.69
C LEU A 315 -22.08 -17.53 16.84
N GLU A 316 -21.24 -17.86 17.83
CA GLU A 316 -21.65 -18.56 19.05
C GLU A 316 -22.61 -17.75 19.94
N LYS A 317 -22.59 -16.41 19.86
CA LYS A 317 -23.45 -15.52 20.65
C LYS A 317 -24.77 -15.18 19.96
N ASP A 318 -24.83 -15.30 18.64
CA ASP A 318 -25.98 -14.93 17.81
C ASP A 318 -26.91 -16.12 17.46
N GLU A 319 -26.80 -17.26 18.17
CA GLU A 319 -27.64 -18.45 17.93
C GLU A 319 -29.16 -18.26 18.15
N ASP A 320 -29.62 -17.08 18.59
CA ASP A 320 -31.05 -16.74 18.72
C ASP A 320 -31.58 -15.72 17.68
N SER A 321 -30.84 -15.41 16.61
CA SER A 321 -31.45 -14.68 15.49
C SER A 321 -30.98 -15.16 14.12
N ALA A 322 -31.81 -16.02 13.52
CA ALA A 322 -31.86 -16.12 12.07
C ALA A 322 -32.08 -14.73 11.48
N THR A 323 -31.35 -14.44 10.40
CA THR A 323 -31.18 -13.13 9.73
C THR A 323 -30.34 -12.13 10.48
N ASP A 324 -29.05 -12.05 10.18
CA ASP A 324 -28.53 -10.81 9.63
C ASP A 324 -27.07 -10.87 9.15
N SER A 325 -26.89 -10.61 7.85
CA SER A 325 -25.68 -10.03 7.30
C SER A 325 -25.55 -8.57 7.78
N VAL A 326 -25.32 -8.34 9.08
CA VAL A 326 -25.15 -6.99 9.62
C VAL A 326 -23.66 -6.66 9.74
N LYS A 327 -23.20 -6.07 8.64
CA LYS A 327 -22.47 -4.80 8.59
C LYS A 327 -22.05 -4.27 9.97
N SER A 328 -20.75 -4.40 10.23
CA SER A 328 -19.98 -3.64 11.22
C SER A 328 -20.56 -2.25 11.48
N GLU A 329 -20.83 -1.93 12.74
CA GLU A 329 -21.37 -0.64 13.19
C GLU A 329 -20.47 0.59 12.94
N PHE A 330 -19.28 0.40 12.36
CA PHE A 330 -18.51 1.51 11.77
C PHE A 330 -18.91 1.86 10.32
N ALA A 331 -19.80 1.08 9.69
CA ALA A 331 -20.24 1.26 8.30
C ALA A 331 -21.55 2.06 8.15
N ARG A 332 -22.18 2.50 9.25
CA ARG A 332 -23.51 3.14 9.19
C ARG A 332 -23.53 4.55 8.56
N ASN A 333 -22.38 5.16 8.31
CA ASN A 333 -22.31 6.50 7.69
C ASN A 333 -21.90 6.50 6.20
N SER A 334 -21.82 5.35 5.52
CA SER A 334 -21.64 5.32 4.06
C SER A 334 -22.77 4.57 3.36
N LYS A 335 -23.91 5.25 3.21
CA LYS A 335 -24.94 4.89 2.23
C LYS A 335 -24.36 5.04 0.81
N LYS A 336 -23.72 3.96 0.35
CA LYS A 336 -23.49 3.49 -1.04
C LYS A 336 -22.29 2.56 -0.98
N GLN A 337 -22.49 1.35 -0.47
CA GLN A 337 -21.51 0.28 -0.64
C GLN A 337 -21.64 -0.20 -2.09
N VAL A 338 -21.08 0.58 -3.01
CA VAL A 338 -20.57 0.05 -4.28
C VAL A 338 -19.68 -1.12 -3.89
N SER A 339 -19.91 -2.29 -4.47
CA SER A 339 -18.99 -3.44 -4.36
C SER A 339 -17.57 -2.92 -4.57
N GLN A 340 -16.78 -2.79 -3.50
CA GLN A 340 -15.39 -2.36 -3.62
C GLN A 340 -14.65 -3.49 -4.32
N LYS A 341 -14.32 -3.29 -5.60
CA LYS A 341 -13.62 -4.30 -6.40
C LYS A 341 -12.26 -4.63 -5.75
N LEU A 342 -11.89 -5.90 -5.87
CA LEU A 342 -10.62 -6.41 -5.36
C LEU A 342 -9.47 -5.78 -6.15
N LEU A 343 -8.46 -5.31 -5.41
CA LEU A 343 -7.22 -4.76 -5.94
C LEU A 343 -6.21 -5.92 -6.02
N LEU A 344 -6.00 -6.49 -7.20
CA LEU A 344 -5.20 -7.72 -7.38
C LEU A 344 -4.21 -7.56 -8.54
N PHE A 345 -3.06 -8.24 -8.44
CA PHE A 345 -2.10 -8.41 -9.51
C PHE A 345 -2.40 -9.71 -10.29
N PRO A 346 -2.95 -9.63 -11.52
CA PRO A 346 -3.30 -10.82 -12.29
C PRO A 346 -2.08 -11.61 -12.76
N LYS A 347 -1.01 -10.95 -13.23
CA LYS A 347 0.24 -11.60 -13.69
C LYS A 347 0.88 -12.50 -12.62
N VAL A 348 0.72 -12.14 -11.35
CA VAL A 348 1.31 -12.86 -10.22
C VAL A 348 0.54 -14.14 -9.90
N GLU A 349 -0.77 -14.19 -10.13
CA GLU A 349 -1.58 -15.40 -9.88
C GLU A 349 -1.30 -16.50 -10.92
N GLU A 350 -1.02 -16.12 -12.17
CA GLU A 350 -0.67 -17.05 -13.25
C GLU A 350 0.73 -17.67 -13.07
N GLU A 351 1.74 -16.86 -12.73
CA GLU A 351 3.15 -17.29 -12.63
C GLU A 351 3.52 -17.96 -11.29
N GLN A 352 2.67 -17.89 -10.26
CA GLN A 352 2.91 -18.50 -8.95
C GLN A 352 2.40 -19.94 -8.80
N SER A 353 1.70 -20.47 -9.81
CA SER A 353 1.19 -21.85 -9.82
C SER A 353 2.29 -22.91 -9.68
N ASP A 354 3.55 -22.60 -10.05
CA ASP A 354 4.66 -23.56 -10.08
C ASP A 354 5.64 -23.50 -8.88
N SER A 355 5.54 -22.51 -7.99
CA SER A 355 6.60 -22.26 -6.99
C SER A 355 6.16 -22.63 -5.57
N ASN A 356 6.30 -23.92 -5.22
CA ASN A 356 6.07 -24.53 -3.89
C ASN A 356 7.02 -24.03 -2.77
N MET A 357 7.61 -22.84 -2.93
CA MET A 357 8.71 -22.35 -2.09
C MET A 357 8.21 -21.68 -0.79
N TYR A 358 6.89 -21.41 -0.67
CA TYR A 358 6.29 -20.82 0.52
C TYR A 358 4.85 -21.31 0.69
N LEU A 359 4.53 -21.90 1.85
CA LEU A 359 3.18 -22.39 2.16
C LEU A 359 2.13 -21.30 1.85
N PRO A 360 1.09 -21.61 1.05
CA PRO A 360 0.05 -20.65 0.75
C PRO A 360 -0.78 -20.41 2.01
N ILE A 361 -0.65 -19.21 2.60
CA ILE A 361 -1.56 -18.80 3.66
C ILE A 361 -2.94 -18.58 3.03
N THR A 362 -3.97 -19.23 3.58
CA THR A 362 -5.35 -19.07 3.09
C THR A 362 -5.80 -17.61 3.20
N ALA A 363 -6.65 -17.18 2.27
CA ALA A 363 -7.35 -15.90 2.36
C ALA A 363 -8.71 -16.02 3.05
N GLU A 364 -9.12 -17.24 3.39
CA GLU A 364 -10.39 -17.55 4.02
C GLU A 364 -10.26 -17.57 5.55
N TYR A 365 -11.37 -17.29 6.22
CA TYR A 365 -11.42 -17.37 7.67
C TYR A 365 -11.24 -18.81 8.15
N ILE A 366 -10.48 -18.97 9.22
CA ILE A 366 -10.18 -20.25 9.84
C ILE A 366 -11.39 -20.74 10.62
N SER A 367 -11.81 -21.99 10.39
CA SER A 367 -12.92 -22.62 11.09
C SER A 367 -12.51 -23.85 11.90
N SER A 368 -11.34 -24.44 11.64
CA SER A 368 -10.88 -25.66 12.28
C SER A 368 -9.61 -25.44 13.11
N TYR A 369 -9.43 -26.27 14.14
CA TYR A 369 -8.18 -26.33 14.91
C TYR A 369 -6.97 -26.71 14.05
N SER A 370 -7.16 -27.62 13.10
CA SER A 370 -6.08 -28.10 12.22
C SER A 370 -5.48 -26.94 11.42
N ASP A 371 -6.34 -26.16 10.75
CA ASP A 371 -5.92 -25.01 9.96
C ASP A 371 -5.27 -23.92 10.84
N ALA A 372 -5.84 -23.68 12.02
CA ALA A 372 -5.29 -22.75 13.01
C ALA A 372 -3.87 -23.17 13.43
N LYS A 373 -3.67 -24.47 13.69
CA LYS A 373 -2.39 -25.05 14.08
C LYS A 373 -1.33 -24.91 13.00
N GLU A 374 -1.68 -25.13 11.73
CA GLU A 374 -0.75 -24.95 10.60
C GLU A 374 -0.29 -23.49 10.48
N ILE A 375 -1.23 -22.54 10.54
CA ILE A 375 -0.91 -21.11 10.49
C ILE A 375 -0.08 -20.70 11.71
N PHE A 376 -0.44 -21.18 12.89
CA PHE A 376 0.30 -20.93 14.12
C PHE A 376 1.75 -21.45 14.03
N ALA A 377 1.96 -22.68 13.57
CA ALA A 377 3.29 -23.27 13.41
C ALA A 377 4.15 -22.46 12.41
N MET A 378 3.55 -22.03 11.29
CA MET A 378 4.21 -21.18 10.31
C MET A 378 4.61 -19.82 10.89
N VAL A 379 3.70 -19.15 11.62
CA VAL A 379 3.98 -17.87 12.29
C VAL A 379 5.13 -18.02 13.30
N LEU A 380 5.10 -19.06 14.13
CA LEU A 380 6.15 -19.29 15.12
C LEU A 380 7.50 -19.53 14.47
N LYS A 381 7.57 -20.32 13.39
CA LYS A 381 8.81 -20.54 12.65
C LYS A 381 9.42 -19.21 12.18
N LEU A 382 8.61 -18.37 11.53
CA LEU A 382 9.06 -17.05 11.04
C LEU A 382 9.55 -16.13 12.17
N LEU A 383 8.87 -16.13 13.32
CA LEU A 383 9.23 -15.27 14.45
C LEU A 383 10.43 -15.80 15.24
N HIS A 384 10.60 -17.12 15.35
CA HIS A 384 11.75 -17.73 16.01
C HIS A 384 13.03 -17.55 15.21
N ASP A 385 12.99 -17.75 13.89
CA ASP A 385 14.13 -17.48 13.00
C ASP A 385 14.60 -16.03 13.17
N ARG A 386 13.67 -15.09 13.35
CA ARG A 386 13.98 -13.67 13.61
C ARG A 386 14.57 -13.40 14.97
N ARG A 387 14.13 -14.12 16.01
CA ARG A 387 14.64 -13.92 17.38
C ARG A 387 16.14 -14.22 17.50
N LEU A 388 16.71 -14.99 16.56
CA LEU A 388 18.15 -15.24 16.49
C LEU A 388 18.96 -14.00 16.08
N TYR A 389 18.34 -13.04 15.37
CA TYR A 389 19.01 -11.87 14.81
C TYR A 389 18.78 -10.59 15.64
N PHE A 390 17.71 -10.53 16.43
CA PHE A 390 17.35 -9.36 17.23
C PHE A 390 17.39 -9.66 18.74
N SER A 391 18.34 -9.05 19.44
CA SER A 391 18.38 -9.02 20.91
C SER A 391 17.92 -7.66 21.43
N ALA A 392 17.47 -7.64 22.69
CA ALA A 392 17.11 -6.41 23.40
C ALA A 392 18.23 -5.36 23.38
N ASP A 393 19.49 -5.79 23.34
CA ASP A 393 20.66 -4.91 23.32
C ASP A 393 20.93 -4.25 21.97
N LYS A 394 20.53 -4.90 20.87
CA LYS A 394 20.76 -4.41 19.50
C LYS A 394 19.60 -3.55 18.98
N ASP A 395 18.37 -4.03 19.16
CA ASP A 395 17.16 -3.31 18.73
C ASP A 395 15.97 -3.68 19.64
N MET A 396 15.79 -2.88 20.68
CA MET A 396 14.73 -3.08 21.68
C MET A 396 13.32 -2.99 21.07
N LYS A 397 13.11 -2.11 20.09
CA LYS A 397 11.78 -1.89 19.48
C LYS A 397 11.37 -3.12 18.65
N THR A 398 12.28 -3.64 17.84
CA THR A 398 12.04 -4.86 17.06
C THR A 398 11.92 -6.08 17.97
N TYR A 399 12.78 -6.20 18.99
CA TYR A 399 12.68 -7.25 20.00
C TYR A 399 11.28 -7.29 20.64
N MET A 400 10.80 -6.14 21.11
CA MET A 400 9.47 -6.04 21.72
C MET A 400 8.34 -6.37 20.76
N THR A 401 8.46 -5.96 19.49
CA THR A 401 7.48 -6.30 18.45
C THR A 401 7.40 -7.81 18.24
N VAL A 402 8.54 -8.50 18.14
CA VAL A 402 8.59 -9.97 17.98
C VAL A 402 7.99 -10.68 19.19
N ILE A 403 8.31 -10.24 20.42
CA ILE A 403 7.73 -10.82 21.64
C ILE A 403 6.21 -10.65 21.65
N HIS A 404 5.72 -9.46 21.30
CA HIS A 404 4.29 -9.18 21.21
C HIS A 404 3.60 -10.07 20.17
N ASP A 405 4.18 -10.21 18.98
CA ASP A 405 3.65 -11.05 17.91
C ASP A 405 3.60 -12.53 18.29
N ILE A 406 4.66 -13.06 18.93
CA ILE A 406 4.66 -14.44 19.44
C ILE A 406 3.54 -14.60 20.48
N CYS A 407 3.44 -13.68 21.44
CA CYS A 407 2.41 -13.76 22.49
C CYS A 407 0.99 -13.71 21.91
N ASN A 408 0.77 -12.92 20.86
CA ASN A 408 -0.49 -12.88 20.13
C ASN A 408 -0.77 -14.18 19.38
N ALA A 409 0.22 -14.80 18.76
CA ALA A 409 0.06 -16.09 18.10
C ALA A 409 -0.45 -17.16 19.08
N TYR A 410 0.18 -17.28 20.26
CA TYR A 410 -0.28 -18.20 21.31
C TYR A 410 -1.65 -17.81 21.86
N LYS A 411 -1.92 -16.51 22.03
CA LYS A 411 -3.22 -16.00 22.49
C LYS A 411 -4.34 -16.49 21.57
N TYR A 412 -4.18 -16.27 20.27
CA TYR A 412 -5.23 -16.59 19.30
C TYR A 412 -5.33 -18.08 19.02
N MET A 413 -4.22 -18.83 19.07
CA MET A 413 -4.25 -20.29 18.97
C MET A 413 -5.07 -20.93 20.10
N ALA A 414 -4.99 -20.39 21.32
CA ALA A 414 -5.73 -20.91 22.47
C ALA A 414 -7.26 -20.83 22.31
N PHE A 415 -7.80 -19.99 21.41
CA PHE A 415 -9.25 -19.95 21.14
C PHE A 415 -9.74 -21.16 20.35
N TYR A 416 -8.89 -21.78 19.54
CA TYR A 416 -9.26 -22.95 18.76
C TYR A 416 -9.12 -24.25 19.58
N GLU A 417 -8.45 -24.18 20.73
CA GLU A 417 -8.20 -25.32 21.60
C GLU A 417 -9.40 -25.55 22.53
N GLN A 418 -10.10 -26.67 22.31
CA GLN A 418 -11.28 -27.04 23.09
C GLN A 418 -10.89 -27.60 24.46
N ASP A 419 -9.77 -28.32 24.53
CA ASP A 419 -9.30 -28.92 25.77
C ASP A 419 -8.71 -27.86 26.71
N ALA A 420 -9.19 -27.87 27.96
CA ALA A 420 -8.74 -26.93 28.97
C ALA A 420 -7.24 -27.05 29.27
N TYR A 421 -6.69 -28.27 29.27
CA TYR A 421 -5.27 -28.48 29.52
C TYR A 421 -4.40 -27.94 28.37
N GLY A 422 -4.85 -28.12 27.13
CA GLY A 422 -4.26 -27.48 25.94
C GLY A 422 -4.29 -25.95 26.04
N ARG A 423 -5.42 -25.35 26.41
CA ARG A 423 -5.54 -23.89 26.64
C ARG A 423 -4.56 -23.42 27.70
N ILE A 424 -4.50 -24.09 28.85
CA ILE A 424 -3.57 -23.77 29.95
C ILE A 424 -2.11 -23.85 29.48
N THR A 425 -1.76 -24.89 28.72
CA THR A 425 -0.40 -25.07 28.17
C THR A 425 0.01 -23.88 27.28
N LEU A 426 -0.88 -23.46 26.38
CA LEU A 426 -0.63 -22.31 25.50
C LEU A 426 -0.48 -21.00 26.29
N GLN A 427 -1.29 -20.78 27.33
CA GLN A 427 -1.18 -19.59 28.19
C GLN A 427 0.10 -19.61 29.05
N ASN A 428 0.49 -20.77 29.59
CA ASN A 428 1.73 -20.92 30.36
C ASN A 428 2.95 -20.60 29.50
N ARG A 429 2.95 -21.01 28.23
CA ARG A 429 4.02 -20.65 27.29
C ARG A 429 4.11 -19.14 27.07
N ARG A 430 2.98 -18.42 27.04
CA ARG A 430 2.97 -16.95 26.98
C ARG A 430 3.57 -16.33 28.24
N ILE A 431 3.24 -16.85 29.43
CA ILE A 431 3.81 -16.37 30.70
C ILE A 431 5.33 -16.50 30.69
N GLU A 432 5.86 -17.64 30.25
CA GLU A 432 7.31 -17.86 30.17
C GLU A 432 7.98 -16.82 29.27
N ILE A 433 7.43 -16.58 28.08
CA ILE A 433 7.96 -15.62 27.10
C ILE A 433 7.93 -14.19 27.66
N LEU A 434 6.79 -13.77 28.22
CA LEU A 434 6.64 -12.44 28.81
C LEU A 434 7.54 -12.25 30.02
N SER A 435 7.66 -13.26 30.88
CA SER A 435 8.52 -13.21 32.07
C SER A 435 9.99 -13.17 31.71
N ASN A 436 10.40 -13.80 30.61
CA ASN A 436 11.74 -13.64 30.06
C ASN A 436 11.94 -12.22 29.49
N ALA A 437 10.98 -11.69 28.73
CA ALA A 437 11.07 -10.33 28.19
C ALA A 437 11.21 -9.26 29.30
N VAL A 438 10.45 -9.36 30.39
CA VAL A 438 10.55 -8.46 31.54
C VAL A 438 11.95 -8.45 32.16
N ARG A 439 12.68 -9.58 32.11
CA ARG A 439 14.05 -9.68 32.63
C ARG A 439 15.08 -9.04 31.69
N ASN A 440 14.80 -9.03 30.38
CA ASN A 440 15.73 -8.57 29.36
C ASN A 440 15.52 -7.10 28.94
N VAL A 441 14.33 -6.52 29.19
CA VAL A 441 14.06 -5.10 28.91
C VAL A 441 14.74 -4.22 29.95
N ARG A 442 15.39 -3.14 29.50
CA ARG A 442 16.08 -2.19 30.38
C ARG A 442 15.10 -1.51 31.31
N ARG A 443 15.51 -1.26 32.56
CA ARG A 443 14.68 -0.58 33.57
C ARG A 443 14.27 0.84 33.16
N THR A 444 15.06 1.48 32.31
CA THR A 444 14.77 2.82 31.76
C THR A 444 13.59 2.82 30.80
N ASP A 445 13.23 1.68 30.18
CA ASP A 445 12.14 1.57 29.20
C ASP A 445 10.79 1.33 29.89
N ARG A 446 10.41 2.25 30.79
CA ARG A 446 9.21 2.16 31.65
C ARG A 446 7.94 1.80 30.90
N ASN A 447 7.71 2.38 29.73
CA ASN A 447 6.51 2.12 28.92
C ASN A 447 6.43 0.67 28.42
N MET A 448 7.57 0.09 28.03
CA MET A 448 7.64 -1.30 27.56
C MET A 448 7.45 -2.27 28.73
N LEU A 449 8.06 -1.98 29.88
CA LEU A 449 7.86 -2.75 31.10
C LEU A 449 6.41 -2.70 31.57
N LYS A 450 5.77 -1.52 31.57
CA LYS A 450 4.33 -1.37 31.83
C LYS A 450 3.52 -2.25 30.88
N HIS A 451 3.79 -2.21 29.58
CA HIS A 451 3.09 -3.04 28.60
C HIS A 451 3.23 -4.55 28.92
N LEU A 452 4.44 -5.04 29.21
CA LEU A 452 4.67 -6.45 29.54
C LEU A 452 3.99 -6.87 30.85
N ARG A 453 4.02 -6.02 31.87
CA ARG A 453 3.36 -6.25 33.16
C ARG A 453 1.85 -6.35 33.00
N LEU A 454 1.26 -5.46 32.22
CA LEU A 454 -0.17 -5.53 31.88
C LEU A 454 -0.51 -6.81 31.12
N GLN A 455 0.31 -7.21 30.13
CA GLN A 455 0.10 -8.47 29.41
C GLN A 455 0.20 -9.68 30.35
N LEU A 456 1.16 -9.72 31.29
CA LEU A 456 1.24 -10.78 32.29
C LEU A 456 -0.01 -10.85 33.16
N ALA A 457 -0.49 -9.71 33.67
CA ALA A 457 -1.71 -9.64 34.46
C ALA A 457 -2.93 -10.20 33.69
N ILE A 458 -3.07 -9.82 32.41
CA ILE A 458 -4.14 -10.33 31.54
C ILE A 458 -4.04 -11.84 31.37
N VAL A 459 -2.83 -12.40 31.13
CA VAL A 459 -2.68 -13.86 30.96
C VAL A 459 -3.00 -14.62 32.23
N TYR A 460 -2.58 -14.13 33.40
CA TYR A 460 -2.98 -14.73 34.68
C TYR A 460 -4.49 -14.70 34.89
N SER A 461 -5.16 -13.58 34.57
CA SER A 461 -6.62 -13.49 34.61
C SER A 461 -7.27 -14.53 33.69
N THR A 462 -6.79 -14.66 32.45
CA THR A 462 -7.30 -15.67 31.51
C THR A 462 -7.12 -17.10 32.05
N LEU A 463 -6.02 -17.40 32.74
CA LEU A 463 -5.85 -18.70 33.39
C LEU A 463 -6.84 -18.92 34.53
N VAL A 464 -7.15 -17.89 35.32
CA VAL A 464 -8.20 -17.96 36.34
C VAL A 464 -9.55 -18.27 35.69
N ASP A 465 -9.92 -17.56 34.62
CA ASP A 465 -11.16 -17.80 33.89
C ASP A 465 -11.27 -19.26 33.40
N ILE A 466 -10.20 -19.78 32.78
CA ILE A 466 -10.15 -21.18 32.34
C ILE A 466 -10.32 -22.13 33.54
N ASN A 467 -9.66 -21.88 34.69
CA ASN A 467 -9.80 -22.76 35.85
C ASN A 467 -11.23 -22.71 36.43
N ILE A 468 -11.89 -21.56 36.43
CA ILE A 468 -13.28 -21.39 36.87
C ILE A 468 -14.24 -22.16 35.96
N GLU A 469 -14.08 -22.07 34.63
CA GLU A 469 -14.88 -22.83 33.65
C GLU A 469 -14.82 -24.35 33.89
N ASN A 470 -13.70 -24.84 34.45
CA ASN A 470 -13.48 -26.26 34.73
C ASN A 470 -13.96 -26.71 36.12
N ILE A 471 -14.59 -25.83 36.90
CA ILE A 471 -15.22 -26.21 38.16
C ILE A 471 -16.49 -27.02 37.86
N PRO A 472 -16.60 -28.28 38.30
CA PRO A 472 -17.77 -29.10 38.01
C PRO A 472 -19.04 -28.53 38.69
N PHE A 473 -20.04 -28.13 37.89
CA PHE A 473 -21.26 -27.44 38.34
C PHE A 473 -22.34 -28.31 39.03
N LYS A 474 -22.05 -29.57 39.39
CA LYS A 474 -23.03 -30.43 40.08
C LYS A 474 -22.42 -31.08 41.30
N ALA A 475 -23.16 -31.02 42.41
CA ALA A 475 -22.83 -31.55 43.74
C ALA A 475 -21.99 -32.82 43.63
N ALA A 476 -20.68 -32.66 43.83
CA ALA A 476 -19.75 -33.71 43.54
C ALA A 476 -19.53 -34.58 44.80
N PRO A 477 -19.54 -35.92 44.66
CA PRO A 477 -19.27 -36.84 45.76
C PRO A 477 -17.92 -36.56 46.45
N LEU A 478 -17.76 -36.98 47.70
CA LEU A 478 -16.64 -36.67 48.62
C LEU A 478 -15.22 -36.78 48.01
N TYR A 479 -15.00 -37.64 47.01
CA TYR A 479 -13.71 -37.76 46.31
C TYR A 479 -13.36 -36.57 45.40
N MET A 480 -14.33 -35.73 45.02
CA MET A 480 -14.09 -34.50 44.26
C MET A 480 -13.71 -33.29 45.14
N ARG A 481 -13.87 -33.37 46.48
CA ARG A 481 -13.51 -32.28 47.39
C ARG A 481 -12.03 -31.91 47.30
N ARG A 482 -11.13 -32.91 47.26
CA ARG A 482 -9.69 -32.68 47.04
C ARG A 482 -9.39 -32.01 45.71
N ARG A 483 -10.12 -32.38 44.64
CA ARG A 483 -9.95 -31.77 43.31
C ARG A 483 -10.41 -30.31 43.31
N TYR A 484 -11.51 -30.02 44.00
CA TYR A 484 -12.03 -28.67 44.20
C TYR A 484 -11.06 -27.79 45.01
N ASP A 485 -10.54 -28.29 46.13
CA ASP A 485 -9.56 -27.58 46.96
C ASP A 485 -8.26 -27.29 46.17
N THR A 486 -7.84 -28.22 45.31
CA THR A 486 -6.67 -28.04 44.42
C THR A 486 -6.92 -26.94 43.37
N ILE A 487 -8.11 -26.92 42.76
CA ILE A 487 -8.47 -25.90 41.76
C ILE A 487 -8.55 -24.51 42.42
N ASN A 488 -9.14 -24.40 43.61
CA ASN A 488 -9.21 -23.14 44.34
C ASN A 488 -7.82 -22.62 44.74
N ALA A 489 -6.96 -23.48 45.28
CA ALA A 489 -5.59 -23.08 45.60
C ALA A 489 -4.82 -22.58 44.36
N ASN A 490 -5.02 -23.23 43.21
CA ASN A 490 -4.43 -22.78 41.95
C ASN A 490 -4.99 -21.42 41.50
N ILE A 491 -6.30 -21.20 41.63
CA ILE A 491 -6.95 -19.90 41.34
C ILE A 491 -6.36 -18.81 42.23
N ASP A 492 -6.24 -19.04 43.53
CA ASP A 492 -5.68 -18.07 44.48
C ASP A 492 -4.23 -17.70 44.12
N GLU A 493 -3.40 -18.70 43.75
CA GLU A 493 -2.03 -18.47 43.32
C GLU A 493 -1.97 -17.62 42.03
N LEU A 494 -2.81 -17.94 41.04
CA LEU A 494 -2.88 -17.20 39.78
C LEU A 494 -3.37 -15.76 40.00
N LEU A 495 -4.37 -15.56 40.88
CA LEU A 495 -4.87 -14.24 41.28
C LEU A 495 -3.76 -13.41 41.94
N ALA A 496 -3.03 -13.99 42.90
CA ALA A 496 -1.92 -13.32 43.56
C ALA A 496 -0.84 -12.88 42.55
N LYS A 497 -0.48 -13.76 41.60
CA LYS A 497 0.47 -13.43 40.52
C LYS A 497 -0.05 -12.35 39.56
N GLY A 498 -1.34 -12.40 39.22
CA GLY A 498 -2.01 -11.38 38.40
C GLY A 498 -2.00 -10.00 39.08
N LEU A 499 -2.43 -9.94 40.33
CA LEU A 499 -2.45 -8.73 41.15
C LEU A 499 -1.05 -8.14 41.33
N MET A 500 -0.04 -8.96 41.61
CA MET A 500 1.35 -8.49 41.70
C MET A 500 1.81 -7.79 40.40
N ASN A 501 1.47 -8.33 39.23
CA ASN A 501 1.84 -7.71 37.97
C ASN A 501 1.03 -6.44 37.68
N LEU A 502 -0.24 -6.38 38.09
CA LEU A 502 -1.07 -5.20 37.96
C LEU A 502 -0.59 -4.06 38.88
N GLN A 503 -0.22 -4.37 40.12
CA GLN A 503 0.40 -3.42 41.05
C GLN A 503 1.70 -2.85 40.47
N LYS A 504 2.58 -3.71 39.95
CA LYS A 504 3.82 -3.28 39.27
C LYS A 504 3.53 -2.42 38.03
N TYR A 505 2.48 -2.72 37.27
CA TYR A 505 2.04 -1.89 36.15
C TYR A 505 1.61 -0.49 36.60
N MET A 506 0.80 -0.40 37.67
CA MET A 506 0.32 0.87 38.24
C MET A 506 1.46 1.68 38.87
N GLN A 507 2.35 1.01 39.59
CA GLN A 507 3.42 1.64 40.37
C GLN A 507 4.63 2.05 39.54
N CYS A 508 4.78 1.54 38.30
CA CYS A 508 6.03 1.62 37.54
C CYS A 508 6.70 3.02 37.54
N GLU A 509 7.62 3.19 38.49
CA GLU A 509 9.00 3.66 38.35
C GLU A 509 9.80 2.86 37.31
#